data_AF-A0A956DFI5-F1
#
_entry.id   AF-A0A956DFI5-F1
#
_cell.length_a   1.000
_cell.length_b   1.000
_cell.length_c   1.000
_cell.angle_alpha   90.00
_cell.angle_beta   90.00
_cell.angle_gamma   90.00
#
_symmetry.space_group_name_H-M   'P 1'
#
loop_
_entity.id
_entity.type
_entity.pdbx_description
1 polymer ?
#
loop_
_entity_poly.entity_id
_entity_poly.type
_entity_poly.pdbx_seq_one_letter_code
_entity_poly.pdbx_strand_id
1 'polypeptide(L)' 'SEFMEKHTVARLLGAPPGYKDSDAGGFLTEAVRNRPYSVVLFDEME' A
#
# COMPACT_ATOMS: atom_id res chain seq x y z
N SER A 1 1.28 0.63 14.55
CA SER A 1 0.38 -0.48 14.98
C SER A 1 -0.82 -0.77 14.06
N GLU A 2 -1.39 0.20 13.30
CA GLU A 2 -2.59 -0.02 12.46
C GLU A 2 -2.38 -0.90 11.20
N PHE A 3 -1.14 -1.15 10.80
CA PHE A 3 -0.80 -1.87 9.55
C PHE A 3 -0.10 -3.22 9.76
N MET A 4 0.00 -3.69 11.00
CA MET A 4 0.74 -4.93 11.31
C MET A 4 -0.02 -6.22 10.96
N GLU A 5 -1.33 -6.16 10.74
CA GLU A 5 -2.07 -7.33 10.25
C GLU A 5 -1.87 -7.55 8.75
N LYS A 6 -1.65 -8.81 8.35
CA LYS A 6 -1.46 -9.21 6.94
C LYS A 6 -2.57 -8.72 6.00
N HIS A 7 -3.79 -8.51 6.51
CA HIS A 7 -4.91 -7.97 5.75
C HIS A 7 -4.77 -6.46 5.46
N THR A 8 -4.08 -5.70 6.31
CA THR A 8 -3.87 -4.27 6.12
C THR A 8 -2.73 -3.98 5.13
N VAL A 9 -1.76 -4.90 5.00
CA VAL A 9 -0.70 -4.82 3.98
C VAL A 9 -1.27 -4.80 2.55
N ALA A 10 -2.31 -5.61 2.30
CA ALA A 10 -3.02 -5.60 1.02
C ALA A 10 -3.75 -4.27 0.74
N ARG A 11 -4.20 -3.55 1.78
CA ARG A 11 -4.77 -2.21 1.62
C ARG A 11 -3.71 -1.14 1.33
N LEU A 12 -2.51 -1.31 1.87
CA LEU A 12 -1.39 -0.38 1.65
C LEU A 12 -0.81 -0.50 0.24
N LEU A 13 -0.54 -1.73 -0.23
CA LEU A 13 0.16 -1.98 -1.50
C LEU A 13 -0.79 -2.29 -2.67
N GLY A 14 -1.94 -2.89 -2.39
CA GLY A 14 -2.85 -3.47 -3.38
C GLY A 14 -2.97 -4.97 -3.17
N ALA A 15 -4.01 -5.58 -3.75
CA ALA A 15 -4.16 -7.03 -3.65
C ALA A 15 -3.05 -7.74 -4.45
N PRO A 16 -2.54 -8.90 -3.99
CA PRO A 16 -1.52 -9.66 -4.72
C PRO A 16 -2.02 -10.06 -6.12
N PRO A 17 -1.13 -10.19 -7.12
CA PRO A 17 -1.50 -10.66 -8.46
C PRO A 17 -2.30 -11.98 -8.40
N GLY A 18 -3.46 -12.02 -9.07
CA GLY A 18 -4.36 -13.17 -9.06
C GLY A 18 -5.48 -13.12 -8.01
N TYR A 19 -5.58 -12.06 -7.22
CA TYR A 19 -6.73 -11.78 -6.34
C TYR A 19 -7.72 -10.80 -7.01
N LYS A 20 -8.98 -10.84 -6.53
CA LYS A 20 -10.14 -10.14 -7.12
C LYS A 20 -9.95 -8.63 -7.34
N ASP A 21 -9.07 -7.98 -6.58
CA ASP A 21 -8.82 -6.53 -6.62
C ASP A 21 -7.35 -6.19 -6.96
N SER A 22 -6.65 -7.10 -7.65
CA SER A 22 -5.21 -6.92 -7.98
C SER A 22 -4.92 -5.81 -9.00
N ASP A 23 -5.94 -5.37 -9.73
CA ASP A 23 -5.86 -4.22 -10.64
C ASP A 23 -6.04 -2.88 -9.91
N ALA A 24 -6.60 -2.89 -8.69
CA ALA A 24 -6.72 -1.70 -7.84
C ALA A 24 -5.43 -1.54 -7.02
N GLY A 25 -4.68 -0.46 -7.26
CA GLY A 25 -3.53 -0.14 -6.42
C GLY A 25 -3.96 0.14 -4.98
N GLY A 26 -3.10 -0.22 -4.04
CA GLY A 26 -3.25 0.15 -2.64
C GLY A 26 -3.01 1.64 -2.40
N PHE A 27 -3.31 2.06 -1.18
CA PHE A 27 -3.20 3.45 -0.75
C PHE A 27 -1.83 4.08 -1.07
N LEU A 28 -0.74 3.36 -0.81
CA LEU A 28 0.61 3.85 -1.07
C LEU A 28 0.94 3.88 -2.57
N THR A 29 0.54 2.84 -3.32
CA THR A 29 0.89 2.73 -4.74
C THR A 29 0.14 3.75 -5.58
N GLU A 30 -1.13 4.04 -5.27
CA GLU A 30 -1.87 5.12 -5.92
C GLU A 30 -1.34 6.51 -5.53
N ALA A 31 -0.94 6.73 -4.27
CA ALA A 31 -0.35 7.99 -3.84
C ALA A 31 0.96 8.31 -4.58
N VAL A 32 1.83 7.31 -4.75
CA VAL A 32 3.09 7.46 -5.49
C VAL A 32 2.84 7.58 -7.00
N ARG A 33 1.87 6.87 -7.58
CA ARG A 33 1.52 7.00 -9.01
C ARG A 33 1.04 8.42 -9.35
N ASN A 34 0.23 9.02 -8.47
CA ASN A 34 -0.25 10.39 -8.65
C ASN A 34 0.85 11.44 -8.42
N ARG A 35 1.85 11.15 -7.57
CA ARG A 35 2.96 12.06 -7.23
C ARG A 35 4.29 11.30 -7.18
N PRO A 36 4.91 11.02 -8.34
CA PRO A 36 6.07 10.13 -8.43
C PRO A 36 7.32 10.66 -7.74
N TYR A 37 7.46 11.99 -7.65
CA TYR A 37 8.54 12.64 -6.91
C TYR A 37 8.02 13.11 -5.57
N SER A 38 7.99 12.20 -4.60
CA SER A 38 7.51 12.44 -3.25
C SER A 38 8.39 11.74 -2.23
N VAL A 39 8.34 12.21 -0.98
CA VAL A 39 9.00 11.56 0.16
C VAL A 39 7.95 10.76 0.91
N VAL A 40 8.22 9.49 1.14
CA VAL A 40 7.37 8.59 1.93
C VAL A 40 8.04 8.36 3.28
N LEU A 41 7.35 8.72 4.36
CA LEU A 41 7.81 8.50 5.74
C LEU A 41 7.03 7.32 6.34
N PHE A 42 7.76 6.38 6.94
CA PHE A 42 7.20 5.33 7.78
C PHE A 42 7.65 5.61 9.22
N ASP A 43 6.68 5.87 10.10
CA ASP A 43 6.95 6.38 11.46
C ASP A 43 7.14 5.25 12.50
N GLU A 44 6.75 4.01 12.17
CA GLU A 44 6.84 2.85 13.07
C GLU A 44 7.23 1.60 12.26
N MET A 45 8.53 1.28 12.20
CA MET A 45 9.10 0.15 11.43
C MET A 45 9.51 -1.04 12.33
N GLU A 46 8.89 -1.18 13.51
CA GLU A 46 9.16 -2.27 14.46
C GLU A 46 8.50 -3.60 14.03
#